data_AF-A0A3B8RWS9-F1
#
_entry.id   AF-A0A3B8RWS9-F1
#
_cell.length_a   1.000
_cell.length_b   1.000
_cell.length_c   1.000
_cell.angle_alpha   90.00
_cell.angle_beta   90.00
_cell.angle_gamma   90.00
#
_symmetry.space_group_name_H-M   'P 1'
#
loop_
_entity.id
_entity.type
_entity.pdbx_description
1 polymer ?
#
loop_
_entity_poly.entity_id
_entity_poly.type
_entity_poly.pdbx_seq_one_letter_code
_entity_poly.pdbx_strand_id
1 'polypeptide(L)'
;MKKFIRLNVTAEGQTEERFVKDTLSPYLGKYNVSTDVRCVLTSKDKKKCYRGGLISYAKAKSDILMWLKEDNNSEARFTTMFDLYALPNDFPKFEESKKIFNAYDRVVFLETAFAQDIKDHRFVPYIQLHEFE
;
A
#
# COMPACT_ATOMS: atom_id res chain seq x y z
N MET A 1 -26.68 -2.18 12.04
CA MET A 1 -25.91 -0.94 11.80
C MET A 1 -24.94 -1.19 10.66
N LYS A 2 -24.74 -0.24 9.73
CA LYS A 2 -23.66 -0.37 8.75
C LYS A 2 -22.32 -0.35 9.49
N LYS A 3 -21.46 -1.29 9.14
CA LYS A 3 -20.16 -1.51 9.75
C LYS A 3 -19.21 -0.39 9.30
N PHE A 4 -18.59 0.30 10.25
CA PHE A 4 -17.63 1.37 9.95
C PHE A 4 -16.24 0.76 9.78
N ILE A 5 -15.55 1.12 8.70
CA ILE A 5 -14.23 0.58 8.35
C ILE A 5 -13.21 1.71 8.30
N ARG A 6 -12.02 1.47 8.85
CA ARG A 6 -10.86 2.35 8.64
C ARG A 6 -9.97 1.74 7.58
N LEU A 7 -9.67 2.49 6.52
CA LEU A 7 -8.75 2.10 5.46
C LEU A 7 -7.44 2.88 5.61
N ASN A 8 -6.40 2.19 6.08
CA ASN A 8 -5.05 2.71 6.17
C ASN A 8 -4.33 2.46 4.84
N VAL A 9 -3.90 3.51 4.16
CA VAL A 9 -3.24 3.45 2.85
C VAL A 9 -1.77 3.79 2.99
N THR A 10 -0.88 2.87 2.61
CA THR A 10 0.54 3.15 2.43
C THR A 10 0.78 3.62 0.99
N ALA A 11 0.94 4.92 0.82
CA ALA A 11 1.19 5.57 -0.48
C ALA A 11 2.68 5.49 -0.85
N GLU A 12 3.00 5.37 -2.14
CA GLU A 12 4.38 5.51 -2.60
C GLU A 12 4.91 6.92 -2.35
N GLY A 13 4.20 7.94 -2.84
CA GLY A 13 4.62 9.33 -2.79
C GLY A 13 3.50 10.32 -2.47
N GLN A 14 3.81 11.60 -2.66
CA GLN A 14 2.91 12.72 -2.32
C GLN A 14 1.71 12.81 -3.28
N THR A 15 1.85 12.33 -4.51
CA THR A 15 0.77 12.31 -5.49
C THR A 15 -0.34 11.37 -5.04
N GLU A 16 0.00 10.13 -4.66
CA GLU A 16 -0.95 9.14 -4.16
C GLU A 16 -1.53 9.59 -2.81
N GLU A 17 -0.70 10.17 -1.93
CA GLU A 17 -1.17 10.73 -0.66
C GLU A 17 -2.25 11.80 -0.89
N ARG A 18 -2.02 12.70 -1.85
CA ARG A 18 -2.97 13.74 -2.21
C ARG A 18 -4.23 13.15 -2.83
N PHE A 19 -4.10 12.18 -3.73
CA PHE A 19 -5.25 11.49 -4.31
C PHE A 19 -6.13 10.84 -3.22
N VAL A 20 -5.52 10.19 -2.23
CA VAL A 20 -6.26 9.59 -1.11
C VAL A 20 -7.02 10.65 -0.33
N LYS A 21 -6.37 11.77 0.01
CA LYS A 21 -6.99 12.84 0.80
C LYS A 21 -8.09 13.58 0.04
N ASP A 22 -7.81 13.98 -1.20
CA ASP A 22 -8.64 14.91 -1.95
C ASP A 22 -9.76 14.20 -2.73
N THR A 23 -9.57 12.94 -3.11
CA THR A 23 -10.49 12.20 -3.99
C THR A 23 -11.04 10.94 -3.34
N LEU A 24 -10.17 10.04 -2.85
CA LEU A 24 -10.60 8.74 -2.35
C LEU A 24 -11.39 8.87 -1.04
N SER A 25 -10.91 9.70 -0.11
CA SER A 25 -11.53 9.90 1.20
C SER A 25 -12.98 10.43 1.10
N PRO A 26 -13.26 11.52 0.36
CA PRO A 26 -14.64 11.98 0.17
C PRO A 26 -15.55 10.94 -0.51
N TYR A 27 -15.01 10.16 -1.45
CA TYR A 27 -15.77 9.11 -2.12
C TYR A 27 -16.13 7.96 -1.18
N LEU A 28 -15.14 7.43 -0.46
CA LEU A 28 -15.28 6.30 0.45
C LEU A 28 -16.09 6.64 1.71
N GLY A 29 -16.04 7.90 2.17
CA GLY A 29 -16.84 8.38 3.30
C GLY A 29 -18.35 8.16 3.12
N LYS A 30 -18.85 8.22 1.88
CA LYS A 30 -20.26 7.91 1.53
C LYS A 30 -20.65 6.46 1.85
N TYR A 31 -19.67 5.58 2.01
CA TYR A 31 -19.83 4.16 2.31
C TYR A 31 -19.45 3.79 3.76
N ASN A 32 -19.28 4.78 4.66
CA ASN A 32 -18.79 4.58 6.04
C ASN A 32 -17.38 3.99 6.12
N VAL A 33 -16.54 4.36 5.15
CA VAL A 33 -15.11 4.02 5.14
C VAL A 33 -14.33 5.32 5.34
N SER A 34 -13.60 5.44 6.45
CA SER A 34 -12.64 6.53 6.62
C SER A 34 -11.28 6.10 6.10
N THR A 35 -10.48 7.04 5.62
CA THR A 35 -9.12 6.76 5.14
C THR A 35 -8.08 7.50 5.96
N ASP A 36 -7.00 6.82 6.30
CA ASP A 36 -5.75 7.42 6.76
C ASP A 36 -4.65 7.06 5.76
N VAL A 37 -3.72 7.98 5.47
CA VAL A 37 -2.66 7.76 4.48
C VAL A 37 -1.30 8.15 5.03
N ARG A 38 -0.29 7.33 4.70
CA ARG A 38 1.12 7.60 5.01
C ARG A 38 1.98 7.21 3.81
N CYS A 39 2.89 8.09 3.39
CA CYS A 39 3.89 7.74 2.38
C CYS A 39 4.94 6.76 2.96
N VAL A 40 5.49 5.86 2.15
CA VAL A 40 6.51 4.88 2.58
C VAL A 40 7.69 5.58 3.25
N LEU A 41 8.14 5.09 4.41
CA LEU A 41 9.37 5.56 5.06
C LEU A 41 10.62 5.13 4.27
N THR A 42 11.32 6.08 3.67
CA THR A 42 12.55 5.83 2.90
C THR A 42 13.81 5.91 3.74
N SER A 43 13.87 6.86 4.65
CA SER A 43 14.96 6.98 5.63
C SER A 43 14.50 7.69 6.89
N LYS A 44 15.25 7.50 7.98
CA LYS A 44 15.01 8.15 9.26
C LYS A 44 16.34 8.54 9.87
N ASP A 45 16.47 9.81 10.21
CA ASP A 45 17.54 10.34 11.04
C ASP A 45 17.03 10.64 12.45
N LYS A 46 17.95 10.92 13.39
CA LYS A 46 17.62 11.23 14.80
C LYS A 46 16.60 12.36 14.97
N LYS A 47 16.41 13.21 13.96
CA LYS A 47 15.51 14.38 13.99
C LYS A 47 14.37 14.33 12.97
N LYS A 48 14.44 13.50 11.93
CA LYS A 48 13.52 13.59 10.78
C LYS A 48 13.25 12.24 10.13
N CYS A 49 12.00 11.99 9.79
CA CYS A 49 11.59 10.89 8.91
C CYS A 49 11.43 11.42 7.49
N TYR A 50 12.05 10.77 6.51
CA TYR A 50 11.86 11.02 5.09
C TYR A 50 10.91 9.97 4.56
N ARG A 51 9.83 10.41 3.90
CA ARG A 51 8.80 9.55 3.34
C ARG A 51 8.58 9.91 1.87
N GLY A 52 8.36 8.91 1.03
CA GLY A 52 8.17 9.06 -0.42
C GLY A 52 9.18 8.26 -1.25
N GLY A 53 8.67 7.42 -2.15
CA GLY A 53 9.42 6.54 -3.05
C GLY A 53 9.62 5.13 -2.50
N LEU A 54 9.35 4.11 -3.32
CA LEU A 54 9.47 2.70 -2.92
C LEU A 54 10.88 2.14 -3.23
N ILE A 55 11.89 2.57 -2.47
CA ILE A 55 13.30 2.21 -2.74
C ILE A 55 13.62 0.75 -2.38
N SER A 56 12.96 0.20 -1.35
CA SER A 56 13.17 -1.18 -0.91
C SER A 56 11.89 -1.74 -0.31
N TYR A 57 11.55 -2.95 -0.76
CA TYR A 57 10.44 -3.71 -0.22
C TYR A 57 10.63 -3.98 1.28
N ALA A 58 11.84 -4.34 1.73
CA ALA A 58 12.10 -4.63 3.13
C ALA A 58 11.75 -3.46 4.08
N LYS A 59 12.01 -2.22 3.64
CA LYS A 59 11.64 -1.00 4.39
C LYS A 59 10.12 -0.79 4.39
N ALA A 60 9.48 -0.91 3.23
CA ALA A 60 8.03 -0.78 3.11
C ALA A 60 7.29 -1.84 3.96
N LYS A 61 7.71 -3.10 3.88
CA LYS A 61 7.21 -4.19 4.72
C LYS A 61 7.33 -3.86 6.21
N SER A 62 8.47 -3.33 6.64
CA SER A 62 8.68 -2.96 8.04
C SER A 62 7.74 -1.84 8.50
N ASP A 63 7.51 -0.81 7.67
CA ASP A 63 6.58 0.30 7.97
C ASP A 63 5.11 -0.20 7.99
N ILE A 64 4.71 -1.04 7.03
CA ILE A 64 3.38 -1.67 6.98
C ILE A 64 3.13 -2.53 8.22
N LEU A 65 4.08 -3.40 8.59
CA LEU A 65 3.96 -4.25 9.78
C LEU A 65 3.93 -3.44 11.08
N MET A 66 4.62 -2.30 11.13
CA MET A 66 4.54 -1.39 12.26
C MET A 66 3.14 -0.79 12.37
N TRP A 67 2.57 -0.29 11.27
CA TRP A 67 1.24 0.30 11.28
C TRP A 67 0.13 -0.73 11.57
N LEU A 68 0.27 -1.96 11.06
CA LEU A 68 -0.60 -3.09 11.39
C LEU A 68 -0.66 -3.40 12.89
N LYS A 69 0.44 -3.16 13.62
CA LYS A 69 0.53 -3.32 15.08
C LYS A 69 0.00 -2.12 15.86
N GLU A 70 0.13 -0.91 15.29
CA GLU A 70 -0.39 0.33 15.88
C GLU A 70 -1.92 0.35 15.91
N ASP A 71 -2.57 -0.14 14.85
CA ASP A 71 -4.03 -0.29 14.81
C ASP A 71 -4.44 -1.77 14.77
N ASN A 72 -4.64 -2.35 15.94
CA ASN A 72 -5.06 -3.75 16.13
C ASN A 72 -6.59 -3.96 16.02
N ASN A 73 -7.35 -2.98 15.56
CA ASN A 73 -8.80 -3.13 15.42
C ASN A 73 -9.13 -4.11 14.28
N SER A 74 -10.10 -5.01 14.51
CA SER A 74 -10.63 -5.93 13.49
C SER A 74 -11.28 -5.21 12.31
N GLU A 75 -11.63 -3.93 12.51
CA GLU A 75 -12.26 -3.05 11.52
C GLU A 75 -11.30 -2.16 10.75
N ALA A 76 -10.01 -2.25 11.07
CA ALA A 76 -8.98 -1.66 10.24
C ALA A 76 -8.70 -2.55 9.03
N ARG A 77 -8.51 -1.93 7.88
CA ARG A 77 -7.99 -2.52 6.65
C ARG A 77 -6.76 -1.74 6.25
N PHE A 78 -5.81 -2.44 5.66
CA PHE A 78 -4.53 -1.87 5.24
C PHE A 78 -4.34 -2.19 3.76
N THR A 79 -3.94 -1.19 2.99
CA THR A 79 -3.67 -1.34 1.56
C THR A 79 -2.48 -0.49 1.15
N THR A 80 -2.07 -0.60 -0.09
CA THR A 80 -0.96 0.14 -0.68
C THR A 80 -1.41 0.92 -1.90
N MET A 81 -0.64 1.90 -2.31
CA MET A 81 -0.74 2.52 -3.64
C MET A 81 0.69 2.64 -4.18
N PHE A 82 1.19 1.54 -4.71
CA PHE A 82 2.54 1.43 -5.29
C PHE A 82 2.43 1.29 -6.79
N ASP A 83 3.26 2.00 -7.54
CA ASP A 83 3.34 1.81 -8.99
C ASP A 83 4.00 0.47 -9.33
N LEU A 84 3.36 -0.30 -10.23
CA LEU A 84 3.88 -1.57 -10.75
C LEU A 84 5.29 -1.42 -11.33
N TYR A 85 5.57 -0.30 -12.01
CA TYR A 85 6.83 -0.10 -12.72
C TYR A 85 7.93 0.45 -11.81
N ALA A 86 7.59 1.02 -10.67
CA ALA A 86 8.50 1.47 -9.62
C ALA A 86 8.79 0.42 -8.53
N LEU A 87 8.21 -0.79 -8.62
CA LEU A 87 8.46 -1.84 -7.63
C LEU A 87 9.95 -2.24 -7.57
N PRO A 88 10.54 -2.37 -6.37
CA PRO A 88 11.95 -2.70 -6.22
C PRO A 88 12.19 -4.19 -6.48
N ASN A 89 13.42 -4.54 -6.88
CA ASN A 89 13.78 -5.92 -7.21
C ASN A 89 13.68 -6.90 -6.03
N ASP A 90 13.68 -6.41 -4.79
CA ASP A 90 13.49 -7.20 -3.56
C ASP A 90 12.02 -7.48 -3.23
N PHE A 91 11.07 -7.10 -4.11
CA PHE A 91 9.64 -7.34 -3.94
C PHE A 91 9.30 -8.84 -4.05
N PRO A 92 8.30 -9.37 -3.31
CA PRO A 92 7.96 -10.78 -3.33
C PRO A 92 7.64 -11.30 -4.73
N LYS A 93 8.35 -12.36 -5.13
CA LYS A 93 8.23 -13.02 -6.44
C LYS A 93 8.44 -12.09 -7.65
N PHE A 94 9.25 -11.03 -7.50
CA PHE A 94 9.45 -10.05 -8.56
C PHE A 94 10.06 -10.64 -9.83
N GLU A 95 11.08 -11.49 -9.71
CA GLU A 95 11.73 -12.14 -10.87
C GLU A 95 10.79 -13.12 -11.58
N GLU A 96 9.95 -13.86 -10.86
CA GLU A 96 8.92 -14.71 -11.47
C GLU A 96 7.86 -13.87 -12.19
N SER A 97 7.50 -12.71 -11.65
CA SER A 97 6.51 -11.82 -12.26
C SER A 97 6.92 -11.33 -13.65
N LYS A 98 8.23 -11.22 -13.92
CA LYS A 98 8.76 -10.78 -15.23
C LYS A 98 8.45 -11.75 -16.36
N LYS A 99 8.10 -13.00 -16.04
CA LYS A 99 7.70 -14.03 -17.02
C LYS A 99 6.22 -13.93 -17.41
N ILE A 100 5.45 -13.09 -16.73
CA ILE A 100 4.02 -12.90 -16.98
C ILE A 100 3.86 -11.71 -17.93
N PHE A 101 3.44 -11.98 -19.16
CA PHE A 101 3.33 -10.95 -20.21
C PHE A 101 2.11 -10.04 -20.03
N ASN A 102 0.98 -10.59 -19.59
CA ASN A 102 -0.22 -9.80 -19.34
C ASN A 102 -0.05 -8.98 -18.05
N ALA A 103 -0.22 -7.67 -18.14
CA ALA A 103 0.07 -6.78 -17.02
C ALA A 103 -0.95 -6.92 -15.86
N TYR A 104 -2.22 -7.21 -16.15
CA TYR A 104 -3.22 -7.47 -15.12
C TYR A 104 -2.92 -8.77 -14.38
N ASP A 105 -2.57 -9.84 -15.11
CA ASP A 105 -2.16 -11.11 -14.49
C ASP A 105 -0.90 -10.92 -13.64
N ARG A 106 0.03 -10.07 -14.08
CA ARG A 106 1.24 -9.72 -13.33
C ARG A 106 0.90 -8.99 -12.03
N VAL A 107 -0.03 -8.04 -12.06
CA VAL A 107 -0.53 -7.34 -10.85
C VAL A 107 -1.16 -8.33 -9.88
N VAL A 108 -2.09 -9.16 -10.34
CA VAL A 108 -2.76 -10.17 -9.50
C VAL A 108 -1.75 -11.12 -8.86
N PHE A 109 -0.75 -11.55 -9.64
CA PHE A 109 0.33 -12.40 -9.15
C PHE A 109 1.16 -11.73 -8.05
N LEU A 110 1.57 -10.47 -8.27
CA LEU A 110 2.36 -9.70 -7.31
C LEU A 110 1.57 -9.36 -6.04
N GLU A 111 0.30 -8.95 -6.18
CA GLU A 111 -0.60 -8.71 -5.04
C GLU A 111 -0.82 -9.97 -4.20
N THR A 112 -0.98 -11.12 -4.86
CA THR A 112 -1.10 -12.42 -4.16
C THR A 112 0.19 -12.75 -3.40
N ALA A 113 1.35 -12.56 -4.03
CA ALA A 113 2.65 -12.79 -3.39
C ALA A 113 2.86 -11.84 -2.20
N PHE A 114 2.46 -10.58 -2.36
CA PHE A 114 2.58 -9.56 -1.33
C PHE A 114 1.67 -9.85 -0.12
N ALA A 115 0.40 -10.21 -0.36
CA ALA A 115 -0.53 -10.61 0.70
C ALA A 115 -0.01 -11.84 1.48
N GLN A 116 0.55 -12.83 0.77
CA GLN A 116 1.15 -14.02 1.39
C GLN A 116 2.36 -13.69 2.26
N ASP A 117 3.20 -12.75 1.83
CA ASP A 117 4.41 -12.36 2.55
C ASP A 117 4.14 -11.46 3.79
N ILE A 118 3.09 -10.62 3.73
CA ILE A 118 2.61 -9.85 4.90
C ILE A 118 1.83 -10.73 5.87
N LYS A 119 1.01 -11.66 5.36
CA LYS A 119 0.28 -12.68 6.12
C LYS A 119 -0.63 -12.13 7.24
N ASP A 120 -1.36 -11.05 6.96
CA ASP A 120 -2.39 -10.50 7.84
C ASP A 120 -3.72 -10.38 7.07
N HIS A 121 -4.81 -10.88 7.67
CA HIS A 121 -6.13 -10.90 7.02
C HIS A 121 -6.76 -9.50 6.84
N ARG A 122 -6.21 -8.47 7.50
CA ARG A 122 -6.62 -7.07 7.37
C ARG A 122 -5.89 -6.37 6.23
N PHE A 123 -4.84 -6.98 5.69
CA PHE A 123 -4.03 -6.43 4.62
C PHE A 123 -4.55 -6.89 3.25
N VAL A 124 -4.93 -5.93 2.41
CA VAL A 124 -5.41 -6.11 1.04
C VAL A 124 -4.51 -5.27 0.14
N PRO A 125 -3.46 -5.83 -0.46
CA PRO A 125 -2.53 -5.06 -1.27
C PRO A 125 -3.23 -4.52 -2.52
N TYR A 126 -2.78 -3.35 -2.95
CA TYR A 126 -3.15 -2.76 -4.24
C TYR A 126 -1.90 -2.22 -4.92
N ILE A 127 -1.69 -2.66 -6.16
CA ILE A 127 -0.59 -2.22 -7.03
C ILE A 127 -1.20 -1.52 -8.25
N GLN A 128 -0.77 -0.29 -8.47
CA GLN A 128 -1.28 0.57 -9.52
C GLN A 128 -0.64 0.20 -10.86
N LEU A 129 -1.46 -0.26 -11.82
CA LEU A 129 -1.01 -0.63 -13.17
C LEU A 129 -0.84 0.59 -14.09
N HIS A 130 -1.74 1.56 -13.96
CA HIS A 130 -1.74 2.77 -14.77
C HIS A 130 -1.71 3.97 -13.83
N GLU A 131 -0.76 4.89 -14.05
CA GLU A 131 -0.77 6.17 -13.35
C GLU A 131 -2.02 6.98 -13.71
N PHE A 132 -2.48 7.79 -12.76
CA PHE A 132 -3.56 8.73 -12.98
C PHE A 132 -2.97 10.00 -13.62
N GLU A 133 -3.00 10.09 -14.96
CA GLU A 133 -2.81 11.35 -15.72
C GLU A 133 -4.15 11.90 -16.21
#